data_AF-A0A938AW08-F1
#
_entry.id   AF-A0A938AW08-F1
#
_cell.length_a   1.000
_cell.length_b   1.000
_cell.length_c   1.000
_cell.angle_alpha   90.00
_cell.angle_beta   90.00
_cell.angle_gamma   90.00
#
_symmetry.space_group_name_H-M   'P 1'
#
loop_
_entity.id
_entity.type
_entity.pdbx_description
1 polymer ?
#
loop_
_entity_poly.entity_id
_entity_poly.type
_entity_poly.pdbx_seq_one_letter_code
_entity_poly.pdbx_strand_id
1 'polypeptide(L)'
;VYALARGFAGWEVLAWAGAAMAVYGVIYAVLENDARRLLAYHIISQVGYMVCAVGIGTATAVNGATAHAFAHILYKALLFMGAGTVLYATGQSKLTNLGGLARAMPLALAFYMVGAFSISGFPLFSGFVSKSLVVHAAGLSHMGLVVLLLNLASVGTFLSTTLKLPYFTWFGQKSSVQPSPVPPGMYTGMALTAIACIAIGVYPSLLYRILPFPVDYQPYTAHHVIETTQLLVFTGLGFWLLIHQMGVKALISLDCDWFYRKPAQLAYKICVASVSKLFGKVEHVTLFLTQFAIRGSANPIGYLLRAVRLVEQPKSNIIEVNRQLQEYDPDQYRITVGVMALIMLFVFIILIAWSLLAS
;
A
#
# COMPACT_ATOMS: atom_id res chain seq x y z
N VAL A 1 -16.80 13.97 -4.05
CA VAL A 1 -16.92 15.24 -4.80
C VAL A 1 -18.36 15.53 -5.18
N TYR A 2 -19.03 14.71 -6.01
CA TYR A 2 -20.43 14.94 -6.41
C TYR A 2 -21.38 15.21 -5.23
N ALA A 3 -21.37 14.35 -4.20
CA ALA A 3 -22.19 14.55 -3.00
C ALA A 3 -21.87 15.86 -2.26
N LEU A 4 -20.59 16.23 -2.16
CA LEU A 4 -20.18 17.51 -1.56
C LEU A 4 -20.69 18.70 -2.38
N ALA A 5 -20.56 18.64 -3.71
CA ALA A 5 -21.03 19.69 -4.60
C ALA A 5 -22.55 19.88 -4.54
N ARG A 6 -23.31 18.80 -4.31
CA ARG A 6 -24.78 18.85 -4.21
C ARG A 6 -25.30 19.27 -2.84
N GLY A 7 -24.63 18.87 -1.75
CA GLY A 7 -25.12 19.07 -0.38
C GLY A 7 -24.38 20.12 0.44
N PHE A 8 -23.13 20.43 0.11
CA PHE A 8 -22.22 21.21 0.96
C PHE A 8 -21.45 22.29 0.19
N ALA A 9 -21.98 22.75 -0.96
CA ALA A 9 -21.39 23.86 -1.68
C ALA A 9 -21.41 25.13 -0.82
N GLY A 10 -20.28 25.83 -0.73
CA GLY A 10 -20.13 27.06 0.06
C GLY A 10 -19.74 26.84 1.53
N TRP A 11 -19.49 25.60 1.95
CA TRP A 11 -18.98 25.33 3.28
C TRP A 11 -17.48 25.63 3.34
N GLU A 12 -17.11 26.79 3.88
CA GLU A 12 -15.74 27.32 3.86
C GLU A 12 -14.70 26.36 4.48
N VAL A 13 -15.10 25.55 5.48
CA VAL A 13 -14.22 24.52 6.05
C VAL A 13 -13.69 23.54 4.99
N LEU A 14 -14.48 23.25 3.94
CA LEU A 14 -14.06 22.42 2.81
C LEU A 14 -13.05 23.14 1.92
N ALA A 15 -13.09 24.46 1.82
CA ALA A 15 -12.11 25.23 1.05
C ALA A 15 -10.70 25.03 1.63
N TRP A 16 -10.58 25.21 2.95
CA TRP A 16 -9.33 25.02 3.68
C TRP A 16 -8.90 23.55 3.76
N ALA A 17 -9.83 22.63 4.04
CA ALA A 17 -9.55 21.20 4.06
C ALA A 17 -9.08 20.70 2.68
N GLY A 18 -9.72 21.16 1.59
CA GLY A 18 -9.33 20.83 0.23
C GLY A 18 -7.93 21.35 -0.15
N ALA A 19 -7.60 22.59 0.24
CA ALA A 19 -6.26 23.14 0.04
C ALA A 19 -5.19 22.35 0.81
N ALA A 20 -5.48 21.97 2.06
CA ALA A 20 -4.59 21.11 2.85
C ALA A 20 -4.42 19.71 2.23
N MET A 21 -5.50 19.10 1.73
CA MET A 21 -5.45 17.83 0.99
C MET A 21 -4.59 17.94 -0.28
N ALA A 22 -4.72 19.04 -1.02
CA ALA A 22 -3.95 19.30 -2.25
C ALA A 22 -2.44 19.24 -1.98
N VAL A 23 -1.99 19.94 -0.95
CA VAL A 23 -0.59 20.00 -0.52
C VAL A 23 -0.13 18.70 0.12
N TYR A 24 -0.93 18.11 1.01
CA TYR A 24 -0.62 16.83 1.65
C TYR A 24 -0.34 15.73 0.61
N GLY A 25 -1.24 15.57 -0.37
CA GLY A 25 -1.09 14.57 -1.41
C GLY A 25 0.18 14.80 -2.25
N VAL A 26 0.52 16.06 -2.55
CA VAL A 26 1.72 16.34 -3.36
C VAL A 26 3.01 16.04 -2.62
N ILE A 27 3.09 16.36 -1.32
CA ILE A 27 4.27 16.10 -0.50
C ILE A 27 4.55 14.59 -0.48
N TYR A 28 3.54 13.77 -0.18
CA TYR A 28 3.71 12.32 -0.16
C TYR A 28 4.02 11.74 -1.54
N ALA A 29 3.42 12.27 -2.61
CA ALA A 29 3.75 11.83 -3.96
C ALA A 29 5.22 12.11 -4.34
N VAL A 30 5.77 13.26 -3.92
CA VAL A 30 7.20 13.58 -4.13
C VAL A 30 8.11 12.65 -3.33
N LEU A 31 7.68 12.16 -2.17
CA LEU A 31 8.47 11.23 -1.33
C LEU A 31 8.40 9.78 -1.80
N GLU A 32 7.30 9.38 -2.42
CA GLU A 32 6.98 7.98 -2.70
C GLU A 32 7.91 7.34 -3.76
N ASN A 33 8.27 6.06 -3.54
CA ASN A 33 9.10 5.26 -4.46
C ASN A 33 8.25 4.33 -5.34
N ASP A 34 7.03 3.99 -4.97
CA ASP A 34 6.18 3.14 -5.81
C ASP A 34 5.32 3.96 -6.76
N ALA A 35 5.37 3.66 -8.06
CA ALA A 35 4.65 4.40 -9.09
C ALA A 35 3.13 4.42 -8.87
N ARG A 36 2.53 3.31 -8.38
CA ARG A 36 1.08 3.25 -8.11
C ARG A 36 0.72 4.07 -6.88
N ARG A 37 1.51 3.95 -5.80
CA ARG A 37 1.30 4.77 -4.58
C ARG A 37 1.46 6.25 -4.88
N LEU A 38 2.46 6.64 -5.66
CA LEU A 38 2.68 8.02 -6.10
C LEU A 38 1.44 8.56 -6.82
N LEU A 39 0.90 7.81 -7.79
CA LEU A 39 -0.30 8.21 -8.52
C LEU A 39 -1.55 8.25 -7.63
N ALA A 40 -1.64 7.41 -6.60
CA ALA A 40 -2.72 7.41 -5.61
C ALA A 40 -2.68 8.65 -4.71
N TYR A 41 -1.51 9.08 -4.23
CA TYR A 41 -1.39 10.34 -3.49
C TYR A 41 -1.79 11.56 -4.33
N HIS A 42 -1.54 11.51 -5.64
CA HIS A 42 -2.08 12.54 -6.52
C HIS A 42 -3.60 12.47 -6.69
N ILE A 43 -4.28 11.35 -6.46
CA ILE A 43 -5.75 11.36 -6.38
C ILE A 43 -6.18 12.24 -5.19
N ILE A 44 -5.55 12.06 -4.02
CA ILE A 44 -5.82 12.89 -2.84
C ILE A 44 -5.57 14.36 -3.17
N SER A 45 -4.44 14.66 -3.82
CA SER A 45 -4.09 16.03 -4.19
C SER A 45 -5.13 16.66 -5.14
N GLN A 46 -5.49 15.99 -6.24
CA GLN A 46 -6.45 16.52 -7.22
C GLN A 46 -7.88 16.58 -6.69
N VAL A 47 -8.30 15.60 -5.87
CA VAL A 47 -9.57 15.67 -5.14
C VAL A 47 -9.57 16.86 -4.19
N GLY A 48 -8.42 17.21 -3.59
CA GLY A 48 -8.25 18.42 -2.79
C GLY A 48 -8.66 19.70 -3.54
N TYR A 49 -8.27 19.88 -4.81
CA TYR A 49 -8.73 20.99 -5.64
C TYR A 49 -10.25 21.01 -5.78
N MET A 50 -10.85 19.84 -6.02
CA MET A 50 -12.31 19.73 -6.20
C MET A 50 -13.06 20.02 -4.90
N VAL A 51 -12.58 19.50 -3.77
CA VAL A 51 -13.16 19.77 -2.44
C VAL A 51 -13.01 21.24 -2.09
N CYS A 52 -11.86 21.84 -2.41
CA CYS A 52 -11.60 23.26 -2.18
C CYS A 52 -12.59 24.13 -2.96
N ALA A 53 -12.75 23.85 -4.25
CA ALA A 53 -13.70 24.52 -5.13
C ALA A 53 -15.16 24.39 -4.66
N VAL A 54 -15.55 23.20 -4.17
CA VAL A 54 -16.88 23.01 -3.58
C VAL A 54 -17.05 23.86 -2.32
N GLY A 55 -16.02 23.95 -1.47
CA GLY A 55 -16.06 24.79 -0.27
C GLY A 55 -16.20 26.29 -0.56
N ILE A 56 -15.65 26.77 -1.67
CA ILE A 56 -15.83 28.15 -2.15
C ILE A 56 -17.29 28.38 -2.58
N GLY A 57 -17.92 27.40 -3.25
CA GLY A 57 -19.36 27.37 -3.47
C GLY A 57 -19.95 28.33 -4.49
N THR A 58 -19.16 29.22 -5.10
CA THR A 58 -19.61 30.09 -6.20
C THR A 58 -19.91 29.26 -7.45
N ALA A 59 -20.73 29.78 -8.37
CA ALA A 59 -21.03 29.11 -9.64
C ALA A 59 -19.75 28.74 -10.42
N THR A 60 -18.79 29.66 -10.48
CA THR A 60 -17.47 29.46 -11.08
C THR A 60 -16.68 28.35 -10.38
N ALA A 61 -16.72 28.30 -9.04
CA ALA A 61 -16.02 27.27 -8.29
C ALA A 61 -16.65 25.89 -8.47
N VAL A 62 -17.98 25.77 -8.45
CA VAL A 62 -18.67 24.50 -8.72
C VAL A 62 -18.44 24.02 -10.15
N ASN A 63 -18.40 24.94 -11.12
CA ASN A 63 -17.96 24.66 -12.49
C ASN A 63 -16.51 24.14 -12.52
N GLY A 64 -15.60 24.81 -11.80
CA GLY A 64 -14.21 24.36 -11.64
C GLY A 64 -14.10 22.96 -11.06
N ALA A 65 -14.81 22.67 -9.98
CA ALA A 65 -14.85 21.35 -9.35
C ALA A 65 -15.33 20.27 -10.33
N THR A 66 -16.38 20.56 -11.10
CA THR A 66 -17.00 19.63 -12.04
C THR A 66 -16.12 19.40 -13.27
N ALA A 67 -15.60 20.48 -13.85
CA ALA A 67 -14.65 20.44 -14.96
C ALA A 67 -13.40 19.65 -14.58
N HIS A 68 -12.86 19.92 -13.40
CA HIS A 68 -11.67 19.23 -12.92
C HIS A 68 -11.96 17.78 -12.59
N ALA A 69 -13.11 17.44 -12.02
CA ALA A 69 -13.51 16.05 -11.81
C ALA A 69 -13.57 15.25 -13.12
N PHE A 70 -14.14 15.84 -14.18
CA PHE A 70 -14.20 15.21 -15.50
C PHE A 70 -12.81 15.01 -16.11
N ALA A 71 -12.01 16.09 -16.19
CA ALA A 71 -10.65 16.01 -16.71
C ALA A 71 -9.77 15.04 -15.92
N HIS A 72 -9.93 15.03 -14.59
CA HIS A 72 -9.22 14.16 -13.67
C HIS A 72 -9.43 12.68 -13.94
N ILE A 73 -10.66 12.26 -14.21
CA ILE A 73 -10.95 10.87 -14.57
C ILE A 73 -10.15 10.46 -15.81
N LEU A 74 -10.12 11.31 -16.84
CA LEU A 74 -9.42 11.04 -18.09
C LEU A 74 -7.91 10.92 -17.90
N TYR A 75 -7.25 11.96 -17.37
CA TYR A 75 -5.79 11.92 -17.24
C TYR A 75 -5.33 10.94 -16.17
N LYS A 76 -6.12 10.67 -15.13
CA LYS A 76 -5.77 9.61 -14.16
C LYS A 76 -5.88 8.24 -14.75
N ALA A 77 -6.95 7.94 -15.49
CA ALA A 77 -7.05 6.68 -16.20
C ALA A 77 -5.83 6.48 -17.10
N LEU A 78 -5.43 7.50 -17.86
CA LEU A 78 -4.25 7.48 -18.72
C LEU A 78 -2.94 7.23 -17.94
N LEU A 79 -2.73 7.94 -16.83
CA LEU A 79 -1.54 7.78 -15.99
C LEU A 79 -1.47 6.37 -15.36
N PHE A 80 -2.59 5.85 -14.86
CA PHE A 80 -2.65 4.49 -14.31
C PHE A 80 -2.50 3.43 -15.40
N MET A 81 -3.02 3.63 -16.61
CA MET A 81 -2.74 2.75 -17.74
C MET A 81 -1.27 2.80 -18.14
N GLY A 82 -0.62 3.97 -18.10
CA GLY A 82 0.81 4.10 -18.42
C GLY A 82 1.71 3.40 -17.40
N ALA A 83 1.50 3.67 -16.11
CA ALA A 83 2.20 2.96 -15.04
C ALA A 83 1.84 1.46 -15.01
N GLY A 84 0.59 1.12 -15.30
CA GLY A 84 0.11 -0.26 -15.38
C GLY A 84 0.73 -1.03 -16.55
N THR A 85 1.00 -0.36 -17.67
CA THR A 85 1.71 -0.95 -18.82
C THR A 85 3.16 -1.25 -18.48
N VAL A 86 3.83 -0.36 -17.76
CA VAL A 86 5.18 -0.64 -17.23
C VAL A 86 5.14 -1.82 -16.27
N LEU A 87 4.18 -1.85 -15.33
CA LEU A 87 4.03 -2.95 -14.38
C LEU A 87 3.75 -4.29 -15.08
N TYR A 88 2.88 -4.30 -16.10
CA TYR A 88 2.58 -5.47 -16.90
C TYR A 88 3.83 -6.01 -17.61
N ALA A 89 4.59 -5.12 -18.25
CA ALA A 89 5.76 -5.51 -19.03
C ALA A 89 6.95 -5.94 -18.17
N THR A 90 7.13 -5.33 -17.00
CA THR A 90 8.34 -5.47 -16.18
C THR A 90 8.14 -6.27 -14.90
N GLY A 91 6.91 -6.42 -14.43
CA GLY A 91 6.58 -6.98 -13.11
C GLY A 91 7.01 -6.09 -11.93
N GLN A 92 7.51 -4.87 -12.18
CA GLN A 92 8.05 -3.98 -11.15
C GLN A 92 7.25 -2.67 -11.07
N SER A 93 7.00 -2.20 -9.85
CA SER A 93 6.33 -0.90 -9.60
C SER A 93 7.22 0.12 -8.87
N LYS A 94 8.31 -0.33 -8.25
CA LYS A 94 9.24 0.53 -7.52
C LYS A 94 10.17 1.26 -8.49
N LEU A 95 10.24 2.59 -8.36
CA LEU A 95 11.10 3.43 -9.18
C LEU A 95 12.59 3.10 -9.01
N THR A 96 12.99 2.61 -7.83
CA THR A 96 14.36 2.09 -7.58
C THR A 96 14.75 0.90 -8.45
N ASN A 97 13.77 0.13 -8.95
CA ASN A 97 14.01 -1.09 -9.73
C ASN A 97 13.81 -0.87 -11.24
N LEU A 98 13.39 0.34 -11.63
CA LEU A 98 13.07 0.72 -13.00
C LEU A 98 14.13 1.70 -13.53
N GLY A 99 14.18 1.86 -14.85
CA GLY A 99 15.07 2.81 -15.51
C GLY A 99 15.51 2.34 -16.91
N GLY A 100 15.76 3.28 -17.80
CA GLY A 100 16.19 3.03 -19.18
C GLY A 100 15.13 2.44 -20.12
N LEU A 101 13.84 2.52 -19.77
CA LEU A 101 12.75 1.94 -20.56
C LEU A 101 12.32 2.80 -21.77
N ALA A 102 12.83 4.02 -21.94
CA ALA A 102 12.41 4.94 -23.00
C ALA A 102 12.50 4.33 -24.42
N ARG A 103 13.57 3.57 -24.68
CA ARG A 103 13.79 2.92 -25.99
C ARG A 103 12.97 1.64 -26.16
N ALA A 104 12.70 0.93 -25.07
CA ALA A 104 11.98 -0.34 -25.12
C ALA A 104 10.46 -0.17 -25.19
N MET A 105 9.93 0.90 -24.59
CA MET A 105 8.48 1.15 -24.51
C MET A 105 8.13 2.62 -24.87
N PRO A 106 8.49 3.12 -26.07
CA PRO A 106 8.34 4.53 -26.43
C PRO A 106 6.88 4.98 -26.48
N LEU A 107 5.96 4.12 -26.92
CA LEU A 107 4.52 4.43 -26.94
C LEU A 107 3.94 4.58 -25.53
N ALA A 108 4.35 3.72 -24.60
CA ALA A 108 3.91 3.81 -23.20
C ALA A 108 4.39 5.13 -22.57
N LEU A 109 5.64 5.53 -22.86
CA LEU A 109 6.18 6.82 -22.45
C LEU A 109 5.36 7.98 -23.05
N ALA A 110 5.14 7.99 -24.36
CA ALA A 110 4.44 9.08 -25.05
C ALA A 110 3.03 9.29 -24.47
N PHE A 111 2.25 8.23 -24.31
CA PHE A 111 0.92 8.32 -23.72
C PHE A 111 0.95 8.67 -22.23
N TYR A 112 1.90 8.14 -21.46
CA TYR A 112 2.09 8.55 -20.07
C TYR A 112 2.36 10.05 -19.97
N MET A 113 3.24 10.59 -20.83
CA MET A 113 3.58 12.01 -20.84
C MET A 113 2.38 12.89 -21.18
N VAL A 114 1.48 12.47 -22.07
CA VAL A 114 0.21 13.18 -22.29
C VAL A 114 -0.60 13.27 -21.00
N GLY A 115 -0.70 12.17 -20.24
CA GLY A 115 -1.34 12.17 -18.92
C GLY A 115 -0.62 13.05 -17.90
N ALA A 116 0.71 13.04 -17.90
CA ALA A 116 1.55 13.81 -16.98
C ALA A 116 1.45 15.32 -17.22
N PHE A 117 1.50 15.75 -18.48
CA PHE A 117 1.25 17.13 -18.87
C PHE A 117 -0.19 17.56 -18.55
N SER A 118 -1.16 16.66 -18.74
CA SER A 118 -2.56 16.91 -18.39
C SER A 118 -2.76 17.13 -16.89
N ILE A 119 -2.26 16.26 -16.01
CA ILE A 119 -2.43 16.45 -14.55
C ILE A 119 -1.68 17.68 -14.02
N SER A 120 -0.57 18.04 -14.67
CA SER A 120 0.28 19.16 -14.24
C SER A 120 -0.25 20.52 -14.66
N GLY A 121 -1.25 20.56 -15.54
CA GLY A 121 -1.78 21.81 -16.08
C GLY A 121 -0.85 22.44 -17.11
N PHE A 122 -0.16 21.63 -17.92
CA PHE A 122 0.63 22.15 -19.04
C PHE A 122 -0.31 22.73 -20.12
N PRO A 123 0.00 23.89 -20.73
CA PRO A 123 -0.83 24.47 -21.80
C PRO A 123 -1.16 23.46 -22.91
N LEU A 124 -2.35 23.57 -23.51
CA LEU A 124 -2.88 22.63 -24.52
C LEU A 124 -3.42 21.29 -23.99
N PHE A 125 -3.38 21.05 -22.67
CA PHE A 125 -3.94 19.84 -22.05
C PHE A 125 -5.11 20.13 -21.11
N SER A 126 -5.95 19.12 -20.84
CA SER A 126 -7.21 19.27 -20.10
C SER A 126 -7.06 19.84 -18.67
N GLY A 127 -5.95 19.58 -18.00
CA GLY A 127 -5.71 20.15 -16.67
C GLY A 127 -5.48 21.65 -16.70
N PHE A 128 -4.87 22.20 -17.76
CA PHE A 128 -4.69 23.66 -17.90
C PHE A 128 -6.03 24.38 -17.99
N VAL A 129 -7.04 23.73 -18.55
CA VAL A 129 -8.39 24.28 -18.72
C VAL A 129 -9.25 24.12 -17.45
N SER A 130 -9.12 22.99 -16.77
CA SER A 130 -10.01 22.63 -15.67
C SER A 130 -9.48 23.07 -14.30
N LYS A 131 -8.17 22.92 -14.07
CA LYS A 131 -7.53 23.22 -12.79
C LYS A 131 -7.39 24.72 -12.56
N SER A 132 -7.06 25.46 -13.62
CA SER A 132 -6.97 26.92 -13.59
C SER A 132 -8.29 27.57 -13.23
N LEU A 133 -9.43 27.02 -13.66
CA LEU A 133 -10.77 27.47 -13.28
C LEU A 133 -11.00 27.39 -11.76
N VAL A 134 -10.48 26.34 -11.10
CA VAL A 134 -10.53 26.21 -9.62
C VAL A 134 -9.68 27.29 -8.95
N VAL A 135 -8.45 27.48 -9.41
CA VAL A 135 -7.53 28.49 -8.85
C VAL A 135 -8.08 29.91 -9.07
N HIS A 136 -8.64 30.17 -10.26
CA HIS A 136 -9.28 31.43 -10.60
C HIS A 136 -10.48 31.72 -9.69
N ALA A 137 -11.34 30.72 -9.45
CA ALA A 137 -12.46 30.88 -8.53
C ALA A 137 -12.02 31.21 -7.10
N ALA A 138 -10.94 30.59 -6.60
CA ALA A 138 -10.34 30.94 -5.31
C ALA A 138 -9.81 32.38 -5.27
N GLY A 139 -9.23 32.84 -6.38
CA GLY A 139 -8.77 34.22 -6.54
C GLY A 139 -9.92 35.24 -6.52
N LEU A 140 -11.01 34.96 -7.23
CA LEU A 140 -12.23 35.79 -7.21
C LEU A 140 -12.88 35.86 -5.82
N SER A 141 -12.75 34.80 -5.02
CA SER A 141 -13.22 34.76 -3.64
C SER A 141 -12.22 35.35 -2.62
N HIS A 142 -11.19 36.06 -3.08
CA HIS A 142 -10.17 36.72 -2.25
C HIS A 142 -9.40 35.78 -1.30
N MET A 143 -9.35 34.48 -1.62
CA MET A 143 -8.65 33.47 -0.79
C MET A 143 -7.18 33.33 -1.22
N GLY A 144 -6.38 34.38 -1.07
CA GLY A 144 -5.00 34.43 -1.55
C GLY A 144 -4.11 33.28 -1.03
N LEU A 145 -4.28 32.88 0.23
CA LEU A 145 -3.54 31.76 0.81
C LEU A 145 -3.93 30.41 0.17
N VAL A 146 -5.22 30.21 -0.12
CA VAL A 146 -5.70 29.01 -0.84
C VAL A 146 -5.11 28.98 -2.25
N VAL A 147 -5.12 30.11 -2.97
CA VAL A 147 -4.49 30.23 -4.29
C VAL A 147 -3.02 29.81 -4.23
N LEU A 148 -2.27 30.31 -3.23
CA LEU A 148 -0.86 29.94 -3.02
C LEU A 148 -0.69 28.43 -2.79
N LEU A 149 -1.48 27.82 -1.91
CA LEU A 149 -1.40 26.37 -1.63
C LEU A 149 -1.76 25.52 -2.86
N LEU A 150 -2.78 25.93 -3.62
CA LEU A 150 -3.17 25.25 -4.86
C LEU A 150 -2.09 25.41 -5.95
N ASN A 151 -1.42 26.56 -6.04
CA ASN A 151 -0.28 26.73 -6.96
C ASN A 151 0.94 25.90 -6.51
N LEU A 152 1.23 25.84 -5.22
CA LEU A 152 2.28 24.98 -4.66
C LEU A 152 2.01 23.49 -4.96
N ALA A 153 0.76 23.05 -4.80
CA ALA A 153 0.35 21.71 -5.19
C ALA A 153 0.46 21.46 -6.70
N SER A 154 0.32 22.48 -7.56
CA SER A 154 0.54 22.36 -9.01
C SER A 154 2.02 22.16 -9.33
N VAL A 155 2.89 22.96 -8.72
CA VAL A 155 4.35 22.83 -8.84
C VAL A 155 4.79 21.42 -8.42
N GLY A 156 4.35 20.95 -7.25
CA GLY A 156 4.70 19.61 -6.78
C GLY A 156 4.15 18.51 -7.69
N THR A 157 2.98 18.70 -8.30
CA THR A 157 2.39 17.73 -9.24
C THR A 157 3.22 17.60 -10.51
N PHE A 158 3.68 18.72 -11.07
CA PHE A 158 4.58 18.72 -12.22
C PHE A 158 5.91 18.05 -11.85
N LEU A 159 6.47 18.40 -10.69
CA LEU A 159 7.72 17.84 -10.18
C LEU A 159 7.67 16.30 -10.06
N SER A 160 6.62 15.75 -9.45
CA SER A 160 6.54 14.31 -9.19
C SER A 160 6.07 13.48 -10.39
N THR A 161 5.08 13.96 -11.16
CA THR A 161 4.47 13.17 -12.26
C THR A 161 5.09 13.40 -13.62
N THR A 162 5.58 14.61 -13.91
CA THR A 162 6.13 14.93 -15.24
C THR A 162 7.65 14.81 -15.27
N LEU A 163 8.31 15.10 -14.16
CA LEU A 163 9.77 15.05 -14.07
C LEU A 163 10.25 13.79 -13.37
N LYS A 164 9.98 13.64 -12.07
CA LYS A 164 10.52 12.55 -11.23
C LYS A 164 10.14 11.17 -11.76
N LEU A 165 8.85 10.86 -11.87
CA LEU A 165 8.42 9.50 -12.25
C LEU A 165 8.91 9.14 -13.67
N PRO A 166 8.73 9.98 -14.70
CA PRO A 166 9.29 9.73 -16.03
C PRO A 166 10.80 9.53 -16.05
N TYR A 167 11.52 10.37 -15.30
CA TYR A 167 12.96 10.26 -15.18
C TYR A 167 13.34 8.89 -14.63
N PHE A 168 12.87 8.51 -13.45
CA PHE A 168 13.29 7.24 -12.82
C PHE A 168 12.75 5.99 -13.54
N THR A 169 11.61 6.06 -14.23
CA THR A 169 11.08 4.90 -14.96
C THR A 169 11.67 4.73 -16.36
N TRP A 170 11.81 5.81 -17.15
CA TRP A 170 12.18 5.71 -18.57
C TRP A 170 13.58 6.25 -18.88
N PHE A 171 14.02 7.34 -18.25
CA PHE A 171 15.28 8.02 -18.59
C PHE A 171 16.44 7.75 -17.63
N GLY A 172 16.18 7.12 -16.49
CA GLY A 172 17.15 6.82 -15.45
C GLY A 172 18.15 5.75 -15.89
N GLN A 173 19.05 5.40 -14.97
CA GLN A 173 20.04 4.35 -15.21
C GLN A 173 19.36 3.05 -15.66
N LYS A 174 19.91 2.42 -16.68
CA LYS A 174 19.32 1.22 -17.29
C LYS A 174 19.24 0.11 -16.24
N SER A 175 18.01 -0.32 -15.94
CA SER A 175 17.76 -1.48 -15.08
C SER A 175 18.07 -2.78 -15.83
N SER A 176 18.29 -3.87 -15.09
CA SER A 176 18.44 -5.23 -15.66
C SER A 176 17.13 -5.80 -16.19
N VAL A 177 16.00 -5.14 -15.94
CA VAL A 177 14.67 -5.61 -16.31
C VAL A 177 14.44 -5.47 -17.82
N GLN A 178 14.06 -6.58 -18.47
CA GLN A 178 13.65 -6.61 -19.86
C GLN A 178 12.12 -6.63 -19.95
N PRO A 179 11.50 -5.63 -20.61
CA PRO A 179 10.04 -5.57 -20.71
C PRO A 179 9.51 -6.64 -21.68
N SER A 180 8.43 -7.31 -21.28
CA SER A 180 7.67 -8.19 -22.17
C SER A 180 6.84 -7.39 -23.18
N PRO A 181 6.45 -7.99 -24.32
CA PRO A 181 5.60 -7.34 -25.31
C PRO A 181 4.24 -6.94 -24.71
N VAL A 182 3.83 -5.71 -24.97
CA VAL A 182 2.53 -5.17 -24.50
C VAL A 182 1.46 -5.40 -25.57
N PRO A 183 0.28 -5.95 -25.20
CA PRO A 183 -0.80 -6.16 -26.16
C PRO A 183 -1.34 -4.82 -26.70
N PRO A 184 -1.66 -4.73 -28.01
CA PRO A 184 -2.15 -3.51 -28.65
C PRO A 184 -3.39 -2.89 -27.97
N GLY A 185 -4.26 -3.72 -27.38
CA GLY A 185 -5.47 -3.26 -26.69
C GLY A 185 -5.21 -2.36 -25.48
N MET A 186 -4.03 -2.43 -24.84
CA MET A 186 -3.67 -1.48 -23.79
C MET A 186 -3.39 -0.09 -24.38
N TYR A 187 -2.72 -0.03 -25.54
CA TYR A 187 -2.42 1.22 -26.21
C TYR A 187 -3.66 1.90 -26.79
N THR A 188 -4.69 1.16 -27.21
CA THR A 188 -5.93 1.77 -27.71
C THR A 188 -6.66 2.54 -26.61
N GLY A 189 -6.77 1.98 -25.40
CA GLY A 189 -7.36 2.67 -24.24
C GLY A 189 -6.57 3.93 -23.85
N MET A 190 -5.24 3.84 -23.87
CA MET A 190 -4.36 4.99 -23.66
C MET A 190 -4.54 6.07 -24.74
N ALA A 191 -4.63 5.68 -26.01
CA ALA A 191 -4.81 6.61 -27.12
C ALA A 191 -6.14 7.37 -27.02
N LEU A 192 -7.24 6.68 -26.72
CA LEU A 192 -8.57 7.31 -26.57
C LEU A 192 -8.58 8.37 -25.47
N THR A 193 -8.05 8.03 -24.30
CA THR A 193 -7.98 8.97 -23.17
C THR A 193 -6.98 10.11 -23.41
N ALA A 194 -5.87 9.85 -24.09
CA ALA A 194 -4.89 10.86 -24.49
C ALA A 194 -5.49 11.87 -25.47
N ILE A 195 -6.20 11.40 -26.51
CA ILE A 195 -6.91 12.25 -27.47
C ILE A 195 -7.94 13.11 -26.74
N ALA A 196 -8.74 12.54 -25.83
CA ALA A 196 -9.70 13.31 -25.06
C ALA A 196 -9.05 14.40 -24.19
N CYS A 197 -7.91 14.10 -23.54
CA CYS A 197 -7.17 15.08 -22.75
C CYS A 197 -6.65 16.25 -23.59
N ILE A 198 -6.12 15.97 -24.78
CA ILE A 198 -5.63 16.99 -25.72
C ILE A 198 -6.80 17.78 -26.32
N ALA A 199 -7.87 17.10 -26.75
CA ALA A 199 -9.04 17.75 -27.35
C ALA A 199 -9.69 18.77 -26.40
N ILE A 200 -9.85 18.40 -25.12
CA ILE A 200 -10.37 19.32 -24.08
C ILE A 200 -9.40 20.47 -23.83
N GLY A 201 -8.09 20.18 -23.85
CA GLY A 201 -7.06 21.21 -23.71
C GLY A 201 -7.12 22.24 -24.84
N VAL A 202 -7.07 21.79 -26.09
CA VAL A 202 -7.05 22.65 -27.28
C VAL A 202 -8.39 23.35 -27.52
N TYR A 203 -9.51 22.67 -27.26
CA TYR A 203 -10.86 23.21 -27.45
C TYR A 203 -11.70 23.16 -26.15
N PRO A 204 -11.46 24.08 -25.20
CA PRO A 204 -12.11 24.11 -23.87
C PRO A 204 -13.63 24.08 -23.90
N SER A 205 -14.25 24.64 -24.95
CA SER A 205 -15.70 24.70 -25.09
C SER A 205 -16.38 23.33 -25.13
N LEU A 206 -15.67 22.26 -25.51
CA LEU A 206 -16.20 20.89 -25.41
C LEU A 206 -16.61 20.56 -23.98
N LEU A 207 -15.81 21.02 -23.01
CA LEU A 207 -16.08 20.80 -21.59
C LEU A 207 -17.00 21.90 -21.04
N TYR A 208 -16.75 23.17 -21.35
CA TYR A 208 -17.49 24.28 -20.74
C TYR A 208 -18.98 24.32 -21.09
N ARG A 209 -19.38 23.83 -22.28
CA ARG A 209 -20.80 23.78 -22.70
C ARG A 209 -21.65 22.79 -21.91
N ILE A 210 -21.02 21.81 -21.27
CA ILE A 210 -21.72 20.76 -20.50
C ILE A 210 -21.63 20.98 -18.99
N LEU A 211 -21.03 22.10 -18.55
CA LEU A 211 -20.93 22.45 -17.13
C LEU A 211 -22.26 22.96 -16.56
N PRO A 212 -22.48 22.82 -15.24
CA PRO A 212 -23.78 23.12 -14.63
C PRO A 212 -24.19 24.59 -14.67
N PHE A 213 -23.24 25.52 -14.75
CA PHE A 213 -23.50 26.96 -14.83
C PHE A 213 -22.80 27.59 -16.06
N PRO A 214 -23.26 28.75 -16.54
CA PRO A 214 -22.54 29.52 -17.57
C PRO A 214 -21.08 29.81 -17.16
N VAL A 215 -20.16 29.79 -18.13
CA VAL A 215 -18.72 29.93 -17.90
C VAL A 215 -18.19 31.13 -18.67
N ASP A 216 -17.85 32.20 -17.94
CA ASP A 216 -17.21 33.40 -18.49
C ASP A 216 -15.68 33.39 -18.29
N TYR A 217 -15.09 32.19 -18.19
CA TYR A 217 -13.66 32.01 -17.96
C TYR A 217 -12.92 31.67 -19.25
N GLN A 218 -11.83 32.38 -19.52
CA GLN A 218 -10.94 32.14 -20.64
C GLN A 218 -9.59 31.60 -20.14
N PRO A 219 -9.27 30.31 -20.35
CA PRO A 219 -8.01 29.75 -19.88
C PRO A 219 -6.80 30.30 -20.65
N TYR A 220 -6.96 30.58 -21.95
CA TYR A 220 -5.87 31.01 -22.83
C TYR A 220 -5.68 32.53 -22.85
N THR A 221 -5.55 33.14 -21.68
CA THR A 221 -5.09 34.53 -21.57
C THR A 221 -3.57 34.60 -21.58
N ALA A 222 -3.00 35.68 -22.12
CA ALA A 222 -1.55 35.87 -22.15
C ALA A 222 -0.94 35.79 -20.74
N HIS A 223 -1.58 36.43 -19.76
CA HIS A 223 -1.16 36.37 -18.35
C HIS A 223 -1.10 34.94 -17.83
N HIS A 224 -2.19 34.17 -17.95
CA HIS A 224 -2.24 32.82 -17.39
C HIS A 224 -1.26 31.86 -18.05
N VAL A 225 -1.09 31.96 -19.38
CA VAL A 225 -0.11 31.15 -20.13
C VAL A 225 1.31 31.48 -19.68
N ILE A 226 1.67 32.76 -19.55
CA ILE A 226 3.01 33.19 -19.11
C ILE A 226 3.27 32.71 -17.68
N GLU A 227 2.36 32.97 -16.75
CA GLU A 227 2.48 32.58 -15.34
C GLU A 227 2.67 31.06 -15.19
N THR A 228 1.81 30.28 -15.86
CA THR A 228 1.90 28.82 -15.80
C THR A 228 3.19 28.32 -16.43
N THR A 229 3.58 28.87 -17.57
CA THR A 229 4.84 28.48 -18.23
C THR A 229 6.05 28.80 -17.37
N GLN A 230 6.08 29.97 -16.72
CA GLN A 230 7.13 30.35 -15.78
C GLN A 230 7.20 29.37 -14.61
N LEU A 231 6.07 29.06 -13.96
CA LEU A 231 6.03 28.09 -12.87
C LEU A 231 6.59 26.73 -13.30
N LEU A 232 6.19 26.23 -14.47
CA LEU A 232 6.66 24.94 -15.00
C LEU A 232 8.15 24.97 -15.35
N VAL A 233 8.64 26.03 -16.00
CA VAL A 233 10.06 26.20 -16.34
C VAL A 233 10.91 26.29 -15.07
N PHE A 234 10.55 27.11 -14.09
CA PHE A 234 11.30 27.22 -12.84
C PHE A 234 11.26 25.93 -12.02
N THR A 235 10.14 25.20 -12.04
CA THR A 235 10.06 23.87 -11.43
C THR A 235 10.99 22.89 -12.15
N GLY A 236 11.05 22.93 -13.47
CA GLY A 236 11.97 22.13 -14.29
C GLY A 236 13.44 22.43 -14.00
N LEU A 237 13.80 23.71 -13.92
CA LEU A 237 15.15 24.15 -13.53
C LEU A 237 15.49 23.66 -12.12
N GLY A 238 14.60 23.86 -11.15
CA GLY A 238 14.77 23.37 -9.79
C GLY A 238 14.95 21.85 -9.73
N PHE A 239 14.20 21.10 -10.53
CA PHE A 239 14.34 19.64 -10.62
C PHE A 239 15.74 19.24 -11.09
N TRP A 240 16.24 19.84 -12.17
CA TRP A 240 17.57 19.51 -12.71
C TRP A 240 18.70 19.90 -11.75
N LEU A 241 18.58 21.04 -11.07
CA LEU A 241 19.55 21.47 -10.06
C LEU A 241 19.58 20.54 -8.83
N LEU A 242 18.42 19.99 -8.44
CA LEU A 242 18.27 19.16 -7.23
C LEU A 242 18.15 17.67 -7.54
N ILE A 243 18.45 17.23 -8.76
CA ILE A 243 18.21 15.85 -9.20
C ILE A 243 18.94 14.82 -8.32
N HIS A 244 20.15 15.16 -7.86
CA HIS A 244 20.94 14.33 -6.96
C HIS A 244 20.29 14.15 -5.58
N GLN A 245 19.51 15.13 -5.12
CA GLN A 245 18.80 15.07 -3.83
C GLN A 245 17.46 14.33 -3.93
N MET A 246 16.88 14.26 -5.14
CA MET A 246 15.63 13.53 -5.42
C MET A 246 15.83 12.05 -5.72
N GLY A 247 17.04 11.52 -5.48
CA GLY A 247 17.32 10.10 -5.59
C GLY A 247 16.28 9.28 -4.82
N VAL A 248 15.65 8.34 -5.51
CA VAL A 248 14.59 7.54 -4.90
C VAL A 248 15.19 6.58 -3.88
N LYS A 249 14.80 6.72 -2.62
CA LYS A 249 15.26 5.84 -1.54
C LYS A 249 14.34 4.63 -1.46
N ALA A 250 14.91 3.46 -1.16
CA ALA A 250 14.16 2.22 -0.91
C ALA A 250 13.49 2.22 0.47
N LEU A 251 12.78 3.31 0.79
CA LEU A 251 12.07 3.52 2.04
C LEU A 251 10.56 3.47 1.79
N ILE A 252 9.81 3.15 2.84
CA ILE A 252 8.35 3.19 2.83
C ILE A 252 7.94 4.53 3.44
N SER A 253 7.19 5.34 2.69
CA SER A 253 6.51 6.52 3.22
C SER A 253 5.41 6.06 4.17
N LEU A 254 5.57 6.34 5.46
CA LEU A 254 4.52 6.14 6.45
C LEU A 254 3.64 7.39 6.47
N ASP A 255 2.34 7.20 6.24
CA ASP A 255 1.32 8.24 6.23
C ASP A 255 0.37 8.06 7.42
N CYS A 256 -0.96 8.05 7.21
CA CYS A 256 -1.91 7.60 8.21
C CYS A 256 -1.68 6.14 8.64
N ASP A 257 -0.99 5.34 7.83
CA ASP A 257 -0.66 3.96 8.17
C ASP A 257 0.25 3.83 9.40
N TRP A 258 0.98 4.90 9.75
CA TRP A 258 1.73 4.99 11.01
C TRP A 258 0.85 4.71 12.23
N PHE A 259 -0.40 5.21 12.22
CA PHE A 259 -1.32 5.12 13.35
C PHE A 259 -1.64 3.67 13.75
N TYR A 260 -1.80 2.78 12.78
CA TYR A 260 -2.06 1.36 13.08
C TYR A 260 -0.79 0.50 12.97
N ARG A 261 0.19 0.83 12.11
CA ARG A 261 1.40 0.02 11.92
C ARG A 261 2.35 0.06 13.11
N LYS A 262 2.55 1.23 13.72
CA LYS A 262 3.44 1.38 14.89
C LYS A 262 2.92 0.61 16.11
N PRO A 263 1.66 0.79 16.54
CA PRO A 263 1.12 -0.01 17.65
C PRO A 263 0.88 -1.47 17.26
N ALA A 264 0.72 -1.83 15.98
CA ALA A 264 0.56 -3.24 15.57
C ALA A 264 1.76 -4.10 15.98
N GLN A 265 2.99 -3.57 15.99
CA GLN A 265 4.15 -4.32 16.49
C GLN A 265 4.04 -4.63 17.99
N LEU A 266 3.52 -3.68 18.76
CA LEU A 266 3.25 -3.88 20.18
C LEU A 266 2.11 -4.89 20.37
N ALA A 267 1.01 -4.74 19.62
CA ALA A 267 -0.11 -5.68 19.64
C ALA A 267 0.34 -7.10 19.25
N TYR A 268 1.18 -7.27 18.24
CA TYR A 268 1.75 -8.57 17.85
C TYR A 268 2.59 -9.17 18.99
N LYS A 269 3.44 -8.39 19.64
CA LYS A 269 4.25 -8.86 20.78
C LYS A 269 3.36 -9.31 21.94
N ILE A 270 2.32 -8.55 22.26
CA ILE A 270 1.42 -8.85 23.38
C ILE A 270 0.52 -10.05 23.03
N CYS A 271 -0.22 -9.96 21.93
CA CYS A 271 -1.30 -10.91 21.62
C CYS A 271 -0.80 -12.20 20.96
N VAL A 272 0.28 -12.15 20.18
CA VAL A 272 0.79 -13.33 19.45
C VAL A 272 2.00 -13.89 20.17
N ALA A 273 3.08 -13.12 20.28
CA ALA A 273 4.35 -13.65 20.76
C ALA A 273 4.29 -14.10 22.24
N SER A 274 3.59 -13.37 23.09
CA SER A 274 3.45 -13.75 24.51
C SER A 274 2.61 -15.01 24.67
N VAL A 275 1.52 -15.11 23.90
CA VAL A 275 0.62 -16.28 23.91
C VAL A 275 1.35 -17.51 23.38
N SER A 276 2.04 -17.41 22.24
CA SER A 276 2.85 -18.51 21.71
C SER A 276 3.94 -18.97 22.68
N LYS A 277 4.61 -18.03 23.39
CA LYS A 277 5.59 -18.39 24.42
C LYS A 277 4.95 -19.13 25.60
N LEU A 278 3.75 -18.73 26.01
CA LEU A 278 3.01 -19.41 27.07
C LEU A 278 2.65 -20.83 26.64
N PHE A 279 2.08 -21.00 25.43
CA PHE A 279 1.77 -22.33 24.88
C PHE A 279 3.02 -23.21 24.80
N GLY A 280 4.14 -22.69 24.32
CA GLY A 280 5.40 -23.44 24.28
C GLY A 280 5.91 -23.84 25.68
N LYS A 281 5.70 -23.00 26.71
CA LYS A 281 6.03 -23.38 28.09
C LYS A 281 5.11 -24.49 28.61
N VAL A 282 3.80 -24.40 28.34
CA VAL A 282 2.85 -25.44 28.73
C VAL A 282 3.22 -26.76 28.06
N GLU A 283 3.51 -26.74 26.76
CA GLU A 283 3.95 -27.92 26.01
C GLU A 283 5.22 -28.55 26.60
N HIS A 284 6.23 -27.75 26.92
CA HIS A 284 7.44 -28.24 27.60
C HIS A 284 7.16 -28.88 28.96
N VAL A 285 6.27 -28.29 29.76
CA VAL A 285 5.86 -28.86 31.06
C VAL A 285 5.09 -30.17 30.86
N THR A 286 4.17 -30.21 29.89
CA THR A 286 3.42 -31.42 29.57
C THR A 286 4.35 -32.54 29.13
N LEU A 287 5.28 -32.27 28.21
CA LEU A 287 6.29 -33.25 27.77
C LEU A 287 7.18 -33.72 28.92
N PHE A 288 7.58 -32.81 29.81
CA PHE A 288 8.35 -33.16 31.01
C PHE A 288 7.55 -34.10 31.92
N LEU A 289 6.28 -33.79 32.21
CA LEU A 289 5.40 -34.63 33.03
C LEU A 289 5.15 -35.99 32.38
N THR A 290 4.92 -36.03 31.07
CA THR A 290 4.76 -37.28 30.31
C THR A 290 6.03 -38.12 30.39
N GLN A 291 7.21 -37.54 30.16
CA GLN A 291 8.49 -38.25 30.29
C GLN A 291 8.74 -38.71 31.73
N PHE A 292 8.39 -37.91 32.72
CA PHE A 292 8.48 -38.26 34.13
C PHE A 292 7.58 -39.46 34.45
N ALA A 293 6.33 -39.43 33.98
CA ALA A 293 5.37 -40.51 34.16
C ALA A 293 5.85 -41.80 33.47
N ILE A 294 6.32 -41.72 32.22
CA ILE A 294 6.90 -42.86 31.49
C ILE A 294 8.11 -43.43 32.24
N ARG A 295 9.03 -42.59 32.72
CA ARG A 295 10.20 -43.06 33.50
C ARG A 295 9.78 -43.71 34.82
N GLY A 296 8.78 -43.15 35.50
CA GLY A 296 8.22 -43.71 36.73
C GLY A 296 7.53 -45.06 36.49
N SER A 297 6.76 -45.19 35.41
CA SER A 297 6.04 -46.41 35.06
C SER A 297 6.93 -47.50 34.45
N ALA A 298 7.99 -47.12 33.74
CA ALA A 298 8.93 -48.06 33.14
C ALA A 298 9.80 -48.79 34.19
N ASN A 299 9.99 -48.21 35.39
CA ASN A 299 10.71 -48.87 36.48
C ASN A 299 10.22 -48.43 37.88
N PRO A 300 9.01 -48.86 38.30
CA PRO A 300 8.39 -48.43 39.55
C PRO A 300 9.20 -48.89 40.78
N ILE A 301 9.78 -50.10 40.73
CA ILE A 301 10.58 -50.66 41.82
C ILE A 301 11.92 -49.93 41.97
N GLY A 302 12.55 -49.53 40.85
CA GLY A 302 13.81 -48.79 40.85
C GLY A 302 13.70 -47.38 41.42
N TYR A 303 12.61 -46.67 41.17
CA TYR A 303 12.37 -45.34 41.74
C TYR A 303 12.04 -45.39 43.24
N LEU A 304 11.26 -46.38 43.65
CA LEU A 304 10.92 -46.60 45.07
C LEU A 304 12.17 -46.94 45.89
N LEU A 305 13.04 -47.83 45.38
CA LEU A 305 14.32 -48.14 46.00
C LEU A 305 15.27 -46.93 46.04
N ARG A 306 15.22 -46.03 45.04
CA ARG A 306 16.03 -44.79 45.03
C ARG A 306 15.54 -43.78 46.07
N ALA A 307 14.21 -43.65 46.22
CA ALA A 307 13.59 -42.80 47.24
C ALA A 307 13.84 -43.32 48.66
N VAL A 308 13.74 -44.64 48.88
CA VAL A 308 14.07 -45.27 50.16
C VAL A 308 15.56 -45.12 50.49
N ARG A 309 16.47 -45.33 49.53
CA ARG A 309 17.91 -45.14 49.73
C ARG A 309 18.32 -43.69 50.01
N LEU A 310 17.62 -42.69 49.46
CA LEU A 310 17.86 -41.27 49.75
C LEU A 310 17.48 -40.89 51.19
N VAL A 311 16.56 -41.64 51.81
CA VAL A 311 16.17 -41.48 53.22
C VAL A 311 17.07 -42.30 54.15
N GLU A 312 17.52 -43.49 53.74
CA GLU A 312 18.35 -44.37 54.57
C GLU A 312 19.84 -44.01 54.61
N GLN A 313 20.43 -43.43 53.55
CA GLN A 313 21.85 -43.03 53.57
C GLN A 313 22.13 -41.76 52.74
N PRO A 314 22.41 -40.60 53.37
CA PRO A 314 22.70 -39.37 52.63
C PRO A 314 24.13 -39.31 52.06
N LYS A 315 24.99 -40.28 52.37
CA LYS A 315 26.39 -40.32 51.92
C LYS A 315 26.89 -41.76 51.76
N SER A 316 26.64 -42.37 50.61
CA SER A 316 27.50 -43.45 50.13
C SER A 316 27.59 -43.43 48.60
N ASN A 317 28.80 -43.65 48.12
CA ASN A 317 29.25 -43.42 46.75
C ASN A 317 28.33 -44.07 45.71
N ILE A 318 28.08 -43.29 44.64
CA ILE A 318 27.38 -43.70 43.44
C ILE A 318 28.14 -44.89 42.84
N ILE A 319 27.65 -46.11 43.05
CA ILE A 319 28.00 -47.23 42.18
C ILE A 319 27.20 -47.01 40.90
N GLU A 320 27.87 -46.55 39.85
CA GLU A 320 27.34 -46.60 38.49
C GLU A 320 27.04 -48.06 38.15
N VAL A 321 25.79 -48.47 38.32
CA VAL A 321 25.28 -49.69 37.69
C VAL A 321 25.18 -49.36 36.21
N ASN A 322 26.29 -49.59 35.51
CA ASN A 322 26.40 -49.48 34.07
C ASN A 322 25.66 -50.69 33.45
N ARG A 323 24.32 -50.68 33.56
CA ARG A 323 23.48 -51.59 32.79
C ARG A 323 23.41 -50.99 31.40
N GLN A 324 24.22 -51.52 30.49
CA GLN A 324 24.09 -51.23 29.06
C GLN A 324 22.61 -51.28 28.70
N LEU A 325 22.08 -50.17 28.19
CA LEU A 325 20.73 -50.15 27.62
C LEU A 325 20.75 -51.17 26.49
N GLN A 326 20.05 -52.29 26.65
CA GLN A 326 19.83 -53.23 25.55
C GLN A 326 19.23 -52.43 24.40
N GLU A 327 19.81 -52.59 23.20
CA GLU A 327 19.29 -52.01 21.97
C GLU A 327 17.81 -52.39 21.81
N TYR A 328 16.96 -51.38 21.60
CA TYR A 328 15.53 -51.57 21.45
C TYR A 328 15.24 -52.33 20.16
N ASP A 329 14.90 -53.61 20.29
CA ASP A 329 14.40 -54.45 19.18
C ASP A 329 12.88 -54.27 19.06
N PRO A 330 12.37 -53.62 17.99
CA PRO A 330 10.94 -53.38 17.82
C PRO A 330 10.10 -54.66 17.66
N ASP A 331 10.73 -55.82 17.45
CA ASP A 331 10.03 -57.09 17.25
C ASP A 331 10.05 -58.03 18.48
N GLN A 332 10.92 -57.79 19.48
CA GLN A 332 10.91 -58.58 20.73
C GLN A 332 9.72 -58.30 21.66
N TYR A 333 9.15 -57.09 21.61
CA TYR A 333 8.08 -56.66 22.51
C TYR A 333 6.72 -56.46 21.82
N ARG A 334 6.52 -57.05 20.63
CA ARG A 334 5.16 -57.17 20.08
C ARG A 334 4.41 -58.22 20.87
N ILE A 335 3.69 -57.76 21.90
CA ILE A 335 2.53 -58.51 22.41
C ILE A 335 1.66 -58.79 21.19
N THR A 336 1.53 -60.07 20.80
CA THR A 336 0.75 -60.43 19.61
C THR A 336 -0.64 -59.83 19.74
N VAL A 337 -1.21 -59.33 18.64
CA VAL A 337 -2.53 -58.67 18.63
C VAL A 337 -3.58 -59.51 19.36
N GLY A 338 -3.46 -60.84 19.29
CA GLY A 338 -4.27 -61.79 20.05
C GLY A 338 -4.22 -61.61 21.57
N VAL A 339 -3.04 -61.39 22.17
CA VAL A 339 -2.89 -61.19 23.62
C VAL A 339 -3.49 -59.84 24.05
N MET A 340 -3.33 -58.78 23.26
CA MET A 340 -4.01 -57.50 23.54
C MET A 340 -5.54 -57.63 23.47
N ALA A 341 -6.07 -58.37 22.48
CA ALA A 341 -7.50 -58.64 22.38
C ALA A 341 -8.02 -59.46 23.58
N LEU A 342 -7.23 -60.42 24.06
CA LEU A 342 -7.57 -61.27 25.20
C LEU A 342 -7.60 -60.48 26.51
N ILE A 343 -6.64 -59.57 26.71
CA ILE A 343 -6.62 -58.66 27.86
C ILE A 343 -7.82 -57.71 27.83
N MET A 344 -8.16 -57.14 26.67
CA MET A 344 -9.34 -56.27 26.54
C MET A 344 -10.65 -57.01 26.83
N LEU A 345 -10.81 -58.24 26.30
CA LEU A 345 -11.96 -59.09 26.61
C LEU A 345 -12.05 -59.43 28.10
N PHE A 346 -10.92 -59.74 28.74
CA PHE A 346 -10.88 -60.05 30.17
C PHE A 346 -11.28 -58.85 31.03
N VAL A 347 -10.78 -57.65 30.71
CA VAL A 347 -11.17 -56.40 31.39
C VAL A 347 -12.65 -56.10 31.18
N PHE A 348 -13.18 -56.32 29.97
CA PHE A 348 -14.60 -56.13 29.68
C PHE A 348 -15.50 -57.10 30.46
N ILE A 349 -15.10 -58.37 30.59
CA ILE A 349 -15.82 -59.37 31.39
C ILE A 349 -15.81 -58.98 32.88
N ILE A 350 -14.67 -58.51 33.41
CA ILE A 350 -14.58 -58.04 34.80
C ILE A 350 -15.50 -56.84 35.04
N LEU A 351 -15.54 -55.89 34.11
CA LEU A 351 -16.41 -54.72 34.22
C LEU A 351 -17.90 -55.09 34.18
N ILE A 352 -18.28 -56.05 33.33
CA ILE A 352 -19.64 -56.59 33.32
C ILE A 352 -19.96 -57.32 34.63
N ALA A 353 -19.07 -58.20 35.08
CA ALA A 353 -19.26 -58.92 36.34
C ALA A 353 -19.37 -57.97 37.53
N TRP A 354 -18.53 -56.92 37.57
CA TRP A 354 -18.62 -55.86 38.57
C TRP A 354 -19.92 -55.08 38.48
N SER A 355 -20.36 -54.72 37.28
CA SER A 355 -21.64 -54.04 37.06
C SER A 355 -22.83 -54.87 37.50
N LEU A 356 -22.79 -56.20 37.30
CA LEU A 356 -23.85 -57.12 37.72
C LEU A 356 -23.84 -57.41 39.21
N LEU A 357 -22.68 -57.31 39.87
CA LEU A 357 -22.56 -57.42 41.33
C LEU A 357 -22.89 -56.12 42.06
N ALA A 358 -22.78 -54.97 41.37
CA ALA A 358 -23.10 -53.65 41.89
C ALA A 358 -24.57 -53.22 41.65
N SER A 359 -25.32 -53.98 40.85
CA SER A 359 -26.79 -53.91 40.67
C SER A 359 -27.48 -54.97 41.51
#